data_AF-A0A959HZU5-F1
#
_entry.id   AF-A0A959HZU5-F1
#
_cell.length_a   1.000
_cell.length_b   1.000
_cell.length_c   1.000
_cell.angle_alpha   90.00
_cell.angle_beta   90.00
_cell.angle_gamma   90.00
#
_symmetry.space_group_name_H-M   'P 1'
#
loop_
_entity.id
_entity.type
_entity.pdbx_description
1 polymer ?
#
loop_
_entity_poly.entity_id
_entity_poly.type
_entity_poly.pdbx_seq_one_letter_code
_entity_poly.pdbx_strand_id
1 'polypeptide(L)'
;MATLKLGSRDAGAPAVDKNAYFGLFHEVLSSDLKLKRKFRDEANNVWRDFQDLPGTNVTDLQQFLHEAGFLAAITEPGFYGYVTGAAVRLFQEYVRSVEGDGSIGTPDGVAGSNTLKHVERWKSGGLKSEYASFSAAAPSMEYQVWMNMLKNAKAHFIANASPVLQLREVFAAPTDTLRLADWNTDPNEIHLIGIRRNQDQKVGANEIRENDDLFVLLFNGMVFKFWGSTDANPHLAHKDRKDEAYLMEGQHRYRFGWHKISDGGRVYRALRPSGPGVLVFRDRDGANALTEENIGKGIDAKANQEINIHWSGKGDSNFSAGCQVIAGKSYINHRGELIDCSGFAASTYEELKTKTRGAYNFMADLVLALSGAGVNKVYYTLGRDETLDLEPTLGAAFAERAVQRLKKLEID
;
A
#
# COMPACT_ATOMS: atom_id res chain seq x y z
N MET A 1 -26.78 -2.96 19.82
CA MET A 1 -26.58 -2.94 18.34
C MET A 1 -25.84 -4.18 17.92
N ALA A 2 -26.15 -4.75 16.75
CA ALA A 2 -25.43 -5.91 16.22
C ALA A 2 -23.99 -5.54 15.85
N THR A 3 -23.03 -6.44 16.08
CA THR A 3 -21.66 -6.26 15.57
C THR A 3 -21.64 -6.45 14.07
N LEU A 4 -21.12 -5.45 13.33
CA LEU A 4 -20.99 -5.52 11.88
C LEU A 4 -19.54 -5.80 11.49
N LYS A 5 -19.34 -6.66 10.48
CA LYS A 5 -18.02 -7.09 10.04
C LYS A 5 -18.09 -7.60 8.60
N LEU A 6 -16.93 -7.92 8.03
CA LEU A 6 -16.82 -8.50 6.69
C LEU A 6 -17.82 -9.66 6.48
N GLY A 7 -18.69 -9.51 5.47
CA GLY A 7 -19.77 -10.45 5.15
C GLY A 7 -21.13 -10.10 5.76
N SER A 8 -21.23 -9.19 6.73
CA SER A 8 -22.52 -8.69 7.22
C SER A 8 -23.32 -8.08 6.06
N ARG A 9 -24.60 -8.44 5.96
CA ARG A 9 -25.51 -8.00 4.90
C ARG A 9 -26.87 -7.62 5.48
N ASP A 10 -27.45 -6.52 5.04
CA ASP A 10 -28.81 -6.15 5.45
C ASP A 10 -29.82 -7.12 4.80
N ALA A 11 -30.82 -7.59 5.55
CA ALA A 11 -31.78 -8.61 5.08
C ALA A 11 -32.58 -8.21 3.82
N GLY A 12 -32.69 -6.90 3.54
CA GLY A 12 -33.34 -6.37 2.34
C GLY A 12 -32.37 -6.02 1.19
N ALA A 13 -31.07 -6.27 1.33
CA ALA A 13 -30.09 -5.95 0.30
C ALA A 13 -30.31 -6.81 -0.96
N PRO A 14 -30.03 -6.28 -2.18
CA PRO A 14 -30.18 -7.02 -3.43
C PRO A 14 -29.52 -8.41 -3.41
N ALA A 15 -30.01 -9.34 -4.23
CA ALA A 15 -29.31 -10.60 -4.42
C ALA A 15 -27.93 -10.34 -5.05
N VAL A 16 -26.90 -11.03 -4.55
CA VAL A 16 -25.54 -10.93 -5.09
C VAL A 16 -25.23 -12.13 -5.94
N ASP A 17 -24.90 -11.90 -7.21
CA ASP A 17 -24.15 -12.88 -7.97
C ASP A 17 -22.73 -12.96 -7.39
N LYS A 18 -22.49 -13.96 -6.56
CA LYS A 18 -21.19 -14.17 -5.91
C LYS A 18 -20.06 -14.36 -6.91
N ASN A 19 -20.32 -14.90 -8.11
CA ASN A 19 -19.28 -15.05 -9.12
C ASN A 19 -18.86 -13.69 -9.67
N ALA A 20 -19.84 -12.86 -10.04
CA ALA A 20 -19.57 -11.51 -10.51
C ALA A 20 -18.89 -10.67 -9.42
N TYR A 21 -19.41 -10.72 -8.19
CA TYR A 21 -18.89 -9.99 -7.04
C TYR A 21 -17.44 -10.36 -6.74
N PHE A 22 -17.17 -11.64 -6.46
CA PHE A 22 -15.83 -12.07 -6.09
C PHE A 22 -14.89 -12.13 -7.28
N GLY A 23 -15.38 -12.22 -8.51
CA GLY A 23 -14.56 -12.16 -9.73
C GLY A 23 -13.74 -10.88 -9.81
N LEU A 24 -14.30 -9.75 -9.38
CA LEU A 24 -13.61 -8.45 -9.33
C LEU A 24 -12.44 -8.44 -8.35
N PHE A 25 -12.60 -9.10 -7.20
CA PHE A 25 -11.58 -9.08 -6.14
C PHE A 25 -10.59 -10.24 -6.28
N HIS A 26 -11.02 -11.42 -6.72
CA HIS A 26 -10.26 -12.67 -6.67
C HIS A 26 -9.65 -13.09 -8.00
N GLU A 27 -9.68 -12.22 -9.01
CA GLU A 27 -9.16 -12.47 -10.36
C GLU A 27 -7.75 -13.10 -10.36
N VAL A 28 -6.89 -12.70 -9.42
CA VAL A 28 -5.49 -13.16 -9.33
C VAL A 28 -5.27 -14.31 -8.34
N LEU A 29 -6.30 -14.77 -7.65
CA LEU A 29 -6.18 -15.93 -6.75
C LEU A 29 -6.02 -17.23 -7.54
N SER A 30 -5.45 -18.26 -6.91
CA SER A 30 -5.43 -19.61 -7.48
C SER A 30 -6.87 -20.12 -7.69
N SER A 31 -7.04 -21.05 -8.64
CA SER A 31 -8.35 -21.58 -9.01
C SER A 31 -9.13 -22.11 -7.80
N ASP A 32 -8.45 -22.83 -6.90
CA ASP A 32 -9.07 -23.38 -5.68
C ASP A 32 -9.57 -22.31 -4.72
N LEU A 33 -8.86 -21.18 -4.62
CA LEU A 33 -9.26 -20.07 -3.78
C LEU A 33 -10.42 -19.28 -4.39
N LYS A 34 -10.45 -19.10 -5.72
CA LYS A 34 -11.58 -18.46 -6.44
C LYS A 34 -12.89 -19.21 -6.24
N LEU A 35 -12.84 -20.55 -6.22
CA LEU A 35 -14.01 -21.40 -6.02
C LEU A 35 -14.67 -21.21 -4.65
N LYS A 36 -13.98 -20.62 -3.67
CA LYS A 36 -14.55 -20.38 -2.34
C LYS A 36 -15.71 -19.40 -2.35
N ARG A 37 -15.70 -18.41 -3.27
CA ARG A 37 -16.78 -17.40 -3.42
C ARG A 37 -17.21 -16.78 -2.08
N LYS A 38 -16.21 -16.39 -1.29
CA LYS A 38 -16.34 -15.91 0.08
C LYS A 38 -15.32 -14.81 0.31
N PHE A 39 -15.58 -13.89 1.21
CA PHE A 39 -14.60 -12.90 1.61
C PHE A 39 -13.40 -13.56 2.28
N ARG A 40 -12.20 -13.06 1.99
CA ARG A 40 -10.98 -13.42 2.71
C ARG A 40 -10.78 -12.44 3.87
N ASP A 41 -11.01 -12.91 5.09
CA ASP A 41 -10.67 -12.17 6.30
C ASP A 41 -9.16 -12.31 6.57
N GLU A 42 -8.44 -11.21 6.38
CA GLU A 42 -6.98 -11.18 6.44
C GLU A 42 -6.42 -11.29 7.87
N ALA A 43 -7.23 -11.01 8.90
CA ALA A 43 -6.77 -10.98 10.28
C ALA A 43 -6.65 -12.39 10.88
N ASN A 44 -7.62 -13.24 10.59
CA ASN A 44 -7.75 -14.58 11.21
C ASN A 44 -7.69 -15.73 10.21
N ASN A 45 -7.39 -15.43 8.95
CA ASN A 45 -7.31 -16.40 7.88
C ASN A 45 -8.61 -17.18 7.62
N VAL A 46 -9.77 -16.58 7.90
CA VAL A 46 -11.09 -17.18 7.68
C VAL A 46 -11.68 -16.74 6.34
N TRP A 47 -12.43 -17.65 5.71
CA TRP A 47 -13.26 -17.33 4.55
C TRP A 47 -14.70 -17.11 4.99
N ARG A 48 -15.21 -15.90 4.85
CA ARG A 48 -16.54 -15.49 5.34
C ARG A 48 -17.54 -15.44 4.20
N ASP A 49 -18.70 -16.03 4.43
CA ASP A 49 -19.83 -15.85 3.53
C ASP A 49 -20.64 -14.61 3.93
N PHE A 50 -21.57 -14.22 3.06
CA PHE A 50 -22.60 -13.25 3.41
C PHE A 50 -23.44 -13.80 4.56
N GLN A 51 -23.71 -12.94 5.54
CA GLN A 51 -24.54 -13.22 6.69
C GLN A 51 -25.61 -12.14 6.79
N ASP A 52 -26.85 -12.52 6.51
CA ASP A 52 -27.98 -11.61 6.60
C ASP A 52 -28.25 -11.23 8.07
N LEU A 53 -28.43 -9.95 8.31
CA LEU A 53 -28.76 -9.33 9.59
C LEU A 53 -30.07 -8.53 9.42
N PRO A 54 -30.94 -8.50 10.43
CA PRO A 54 -32.15 -7.70 10.38
C PRO A 54 -31.83 -6.20 10.34
N GLY A 55 -32.67 -5.44 9.65
CA GLY A 55 -32.59 -3.97 9.57
C GLY A 55 -31.66 -3.45 8.46
N THR A 56 -31.20 -2.22 8.64
CA THR A 56 -30.39 -1.42 7.68
C THR A 56 -29.02 -1.03 8.24
N ASN A 57 -28.55 -1.75 9.27
CA ASN A 57 -27.39 -1.34 10.06
C ASN A 57 -26.12 -1.17 9.20
N VAL A 58 -25.94 -2.00 8.15
CA VAL A 58 -24.79 -1.87 7.25
C VAL A 58 -24.92 -0.62 6.39
N THR A 59 -26.10 -0.39 5.81
CA THR A 59 -26.41 0.83 5.04
C THR A 59 -26.20 2.09 5.89
N ASP A 60 -26.69 2.11 7.13
CA ASP A 60 -26.57 3.25 8.04
C ASP A 60 -25.11 3.54 8.41
N LEU A 61 -24.30 2.49 8.59
CA LEU A 61 -22.86 2.62 8.82
C LEU A 61 -22.15 3.15 7.57
N GLN A 62 -22.49 2.66 6.37
CA GLN A 62 -21.91 3.15 5.12
C GLN A 62 -22.25 4.63 4.89
N GLN A 63 -23.49 5.03 5.17
CA GLN A 63 -23.92 6.43 5.08
C GLN A 63 -23.10 7.31 6.02
N PHE A 64 -22.94 6.88 7.28
CA PHE A 64 -22.07 7.57 8.23
C PHE A 64 -20.63 7.71 7.70
N LEU A 65 -20.02 6.60 7.26
CA LEU A 65 -18.63 6.61 6.78
C LEU A 65 -18.45 7.54 5.58
N HIS A 66 -19.45 7.61 4.69
CA HIS A 66 -19.44 8.51 3.56
C HIS A 66 -19.53 9.98 4.00
N GLU A 67 -20.52 10.32 4.82
CA GLU A 67 -20.73 11.68 5.32
C GLU A 67 -19.58 12.19 6.21
N ALA A 68 -18.97 11.29 6.97
CA ALA A 68 -17.82 11.55 7.83
C ALA A 68 -16.49 11.60 7.07
N GLY A 69 -16.46 11.31 5.75
CA GLY A 69 -15.26 11.43 4.92
C GLY A 69 -14.29 10.25 5.00
N PHE A 70 -14.77 9.04 5.28
CA PHE A 70 -13.99 7.79 5.29
C PHE A 70 -14.36 6.83 4.16
N LEU A 71 -15.37 7.15 3.36
CA LEU A 71 -15.82 6.37 2.21
C LEU A 71 -16.15 7.30 1.04
N ALA A 72 -15.48 7.14 -0.10
CA ALA A 72 -15.69 8.01 -1.26
C ALA A 72 -17.08 7.84 -1.89
N ALA A 73 -17.57 6.61 -1.99
CA ALA A 73 -18.87 6.31 -2.57
C ALA A 73 -19.47 5.02 -1.98
N ILE A 74 -20.79 4.97 -1.90
CA ILE A 74 -21.53 3.76 -1.49
C ILE A 74 -21.91 2.99 -2.77
N THR A 75 -21.02 2.10 -3.22
CA THR A 75 -21.24 1.29 -4.43
C THR A 75 -22.07 0.04 -4.17
N GLU A 76 -22.10 -0.43 -2.91
CA GLU A 76 -22.77 -1.66 -2.51
C GLU A 76 -23.60 -1.42 -1.22
N PRO A 77 -24.74 -0.72 -1.31
CA PRO A 77 -25.56 -0.42 -0.14
C PRO A 77 -26.01 -1.70 0.57
N GLY A 78 -25.82 -1.75 1.88
CA GLY A 78 -26.21 -2.88 2.73
C GLY A 78 -25.25 -4.06 2.70
N PHE A 79 -24.08 -3.93 2.05
CA PHE A 79 -23.03 -4.95 2.02
C PHE A 79 -21.76 -4.50 2.77
N TYR A 80 -21.41 -5.25 3.80
CA TYR A 80 -20.15 -5.05 4.50
C TYR A 80 -19.04 -5.83 3.78
N GLY A 81 -18.62 -5.30 2.62
CA GLY A 81 -17.55 -5.84 1.80
C GLY A 81 -16.15 -5.34 2.20
N TYR A 82 -15.17 -5.55 1.33
CA TYR A 82 -13.79 -5.11 1.57
C TYR A 82 -13.66 -3.59 1.70
N VAL A 83 -14.41 -2.83 0.90
CA VAL A 83 -14.38 -1.37 0.90
C VAL A 83 -14.98 -0.81 2.20
N THR A 84 -16.15 -1.30 2.62
CA THR A 84 -16.75 -0.94 3.93
C THR A 84 -15.80 -1.29 5.08
N GLY A 85 -15.18 -2.47 5.07
CA GLY A 85 -14.21 -2.86 6.09
C GLY A 85 -12.95 -1.99 6.11
N ALA A 86 -12.49 -1.51 4.95
CA ALA A 86 -11.39 -0.54 4.87
C ALA A 86 -11.79 0.83 5.45
N ALA A 87 -12.96 1.34 5.10
CA ALA A 87 -13.49 2.60 5.63
C ALA A 87 -13.66 2.55 7.17
N VAL A 88 -14.13 1.43 7.72
CA VAL A 88 -14.21 1.25 9.18
C VAL A 88 -12.83 1.25 9.83
N ARG A 89 -11.82 0.59 9.23
CA ARG A 89 -10.44 0.66 9.75
C ARG A 89 -9.88 2.07 9.73
N LEU A 90 -10.10 2.82 8.66
CA LEU A 90 -9.69 4.23 8.60
C LEU A 90 -10.34 5.06 9.71
N PHE A 91 -11.63 4.89 9.94
CA PHE A 91 -12.33 5.57 11.03
C PHE A 91 -11.75 5.17 12.40
N GLN A 92 -11.57 3.87 12.65
CA GLN A 92 -10.99 3.38 13.89
C GLN A 92 -9.58 3.92 14.12
N GLU A 93 -8.75 3.94 13.07
CA GLU A 93 -7.38 4.44 13.13
C GLU A 93 -7.31 5.96 13.35
N TYR A 94 -8.21 6.72 12.71
CA TYR A 94 -8.33 8.16 12.90
C TYR A 94 -8.69 8.50 14.35
N VAL A 95 -9.73 7.87 14.91
CA VAL A 95 -10.12 8.07 16.32
C VAL A 95 -8.97 7.66 17.25
N ARG A 96 -8.31 6.53 16.98
CA ARG A 96 -7.22 6.05 17.83
C ARG A 96 -6.02 6.97 17.83
N SER A 97 -5.56 7.36 16.63
CA SER A 97 -4.20 7.86 16.44
C SER A 97 -4.16 9.35 16.13
N VAL A 98 -5.21 9.90 15.52
CA VAL A 98 -5.33 11.34 15.24
C VAL A 98 -6.05 12.05 16.37
N GLU A 99 -7.13 11.47 16.93
CA GLU A 99 -7.78 12.04 18.13
C GLU A 99 -7.13 11.59 19.45
N GLY A 100 -6.27 10.56 19.42
CA GLY A 100 -5.65 9.99 20.62
C GLY A 100 -6.61 9.18 21.51
N ASP A 101 -7.79 8.80 21.01
CA ASP A 101 -8.78 8.07 21.79
C ASP A 101 -8.64 6.55 21.60
N GLY A 102 -7.82 5.93 22.45
CA GLY A 102 -7.59 4.49 22.44
C GLY A 102 -8.80 3.62 22.79
N SER A 103 -9.91 4.20 23.28
CA SER A 103 -11.10 3.43 23.67
C SER A 103 -11.84 2.82 22.48
N ILE A 104 -11.58 3.31 21.27
CA ILE A 104 -12.04 2.73 20.00
C ILE A 104 -11.54 1.29 19.79
N GLY A 105 -10.41 0.92 20.39
CA GLY A 105 -9.77 -0.40 20.26
C GLY A 105 -8.74 -0.48 19.12
N THR A 106 -8.54 -1.69 18.60
CA THR A 106 -7.67 -1.96 17.44
C THR A 106 -8.40 -1.61 16.14
N PRO A 107 -7.73 -0.99 15.14
CA PRO A 107 -8.29 -0.77 13.80
C PRO A 107 -8.48 -2.08 13.00
N ASP A 108 -9.35 -2.98 13.46
CA ASP A 108 -9.56 -4.33 12.92
C ASP A 108 -10.61 -4.40 11.79
N GLY A 109 -11.42 -3.36 11.62
CA GLY A 109 -12.49 -3.30 10.64
C GLY A 109 -13.75 -4.03 11.08
N VAL A 110 -13.90 -4.30 12.38
CA VAL A 110 -15.11 -4.80 13.01
C VAL A 110 -15.82 -3.65 13.73
N ALA A 111 -17.02 -3.30 13.28
CA ALA A 111 -17.84 -2.31 13.97
C ALA A 111 -18.56 -2.97 15.18
N GLY A 112 -17.80 -3.15 16.26
CA GLY A 112 -18.29 -3.61 17.57
C GLY A 112 -18.87 -2.47 18.42
N SER A 113 -19.12 -2.75 19.71
CA SER A 113 -19.72 -1.77 20.64
C SER A 113 -18.96 -0.46 20.73
N ASN A 114 -17.62 -0.52 20.78
CA ASN A 114 -16.79 0.68 20.90
C ASN A 114 -16.84 1.49 19.61
N THR A 115 -16.61 0.87 18.46
CA THR A 115 -16.72 1.55 17.16
C THR A 115 -18.08 2.20 16.98
N LEU A 116 -19.17 1.49 17.25
CA LEU A 116 -20.52 2.04 17.13
C LEU A 116 -20.79 3.20 18.12
N LYS A 117 -20.22 3.15 19.33
CA LYS A 117 -20.27 4.28 20.27
C LYS A 117 -19.58 5.53 19.68
N HIS A 118 -18.42 5.38 19.05
CA HIS A 118 -17.73 6.50 18.40
C HIS A 118 -18.44 6.99 17.14
N VAL A 119 -19.08 6.10 16.38
CA VAL A 119 -19.97 6.47 15.26
C VAL A 119 -21.08 7.41 15.77
N GLU A 120 -21.79 7.01 16.83
CA GLU A 120 -22.86 7.85 17.39
C GLU A 120 -22.35 9.16 18.01
N ARG A 121 -21.17 9.14 18.64
CA ARG A 121 -20.49 10.38 19.10
C ARG A 121 -20.21 11.33 17.94
N TRP A 122 -19.67 10.81 16.83
CA TRP A 122 -19.37 11.62 15.64
C TRP A 122 -20.63 12.15 14.98
N LYS A 123 -21.68 11.33 14.81
CA LYS A 123 -22.98 11.77 14.31
C LYS A 123 -23.55 12.91 15.16
N SER A 124 -23.56 12.73 16.48
CA SER A 124 -24.09 13.72 17.42
C SER A 124 -23.29 15.04 17.39
N GLY A 125 -21.99 14.96 17.15
CA GLY A 125 -21.11 16.13 17.04
C GLY A 125 -21.02 16.73 15.63
N GLY A 126 -21.63 16.13 14.61
CA GLY A 126 -21.46 16.54 13.21
C GLY A 126 -20.01 16.49 12.73
N LEU A 127 -19.20 15.57 13.27
CA LEU A 127 -17.77 15.49 13.00
C LEU A 127 -17.49 14.92 11.60
N LYS A 128 -16.45 15.44 10.96
CA LYS A 128 -15.96 14.97 9.65
C LYS A 128 -14.45 14.86 9.67
N SER A 129 -13.93 13.88 8.95
CA SER A 129 -12.50 13.76 8.70
C SER A 129 -12.06 14.90 7.78
N GLU A 130 -10.83 15.34 7.97
CA GLU A 130 -10.20 16.28 7.06
C GLU A 130 -9.81 15.67 5.72
N TYR A 131 -9.79 14.33 5.59
CA TYR A 131 -9.46 13.65 4.34
C TYR A 131 -10.40 14.07 3.20
N ALA A 132 -11.67 14.36 3.52
CA ALA A 132 -12.67 14.86 2.58
C ALA A 132 -12.48 16.34 2.19
N SER A 133 -11.57 17.07 2.85
CA SER A 133 -11.32 18.49 2.57
C SER A 133 -10.23 18.71 1.50
N PHE A 134 -9.49 17.66 1.14
CA PHE A 134 -8.44 17.72 0.13
C PHE A 134 -8.93 17.15 -1.20
N SER A 135 -8.35 17.66 -2.28
CA SER A 135 -8.50 17.09 -3.62
C SER A 135 -7.31 17.47 -4.50
N ALA A 136 -7.20 16.86 -5.68
CA ALA A 136 -6.26 17.30 -6.71
C ALA A 136 -6.45 18.78 -7.10
N ALA A 137 -7.68 19.31 -7.00
CA ALA A 137 -8.01 20.70 -7.30
C ALA A 137 -7.76 21.66 -6.12
N ALA A 138 -7.72 21.14 -4.89
CA ALA A 138 -7.40 21.87 -3.67
C ALA A 138 -6.36 21.09 -2.84
N PRO A 139 -5.11 20.95 -3.33
CA PRO A 139 -4.09 20.12 -2.69
C PRO A 139 -3.37 20.88 -1.58
N SER A 140 -2.73 20.14 -0.67
CA SER A 140 -1.79 20.72 0.29
C SER A 140 -0.54 21.28 -0.41
N MET A 141 0.19 22.17 0.26
CA MET A 141 1.45 22.69 -0.27
C MET A 141 2.48 21.58 -0.49
N GLU A 142 2.57 20.65 0.46
CA GLU A 142 3.50 19.52 0.34
C GLU A 142 3.15 18.62 -0.86
N TYR A 143 1.86 18.41 -1.13
CA TYR A 143 1.44 17.64 -2.31
C TYR A 143 1.92 18.30 -3.61
N GLN A 144 1.83 19.63 -3.71
CA GLN A 144 2.32 20.36 -4.88
C GLN A 144 3.83 20.19 -5.07
N VAL A 145 4.61 20.23 -3.98
CA VAL A 145 6.06 19.96 -4.00
C VAL A 145 6.36 18.59 -4.61
N TRP A 146 5.71 17.53 -4.13
CA TRP A 146 5.96 16.18 -4.65
C TRP A 146 5.48 15.98 -6.09
N MET A 147 4.37 16.60 -6.48
CA MET A 147 3.92 16.57 -7.88
C MET A 147 4.87 17.33 -8.81
N ASN A 148 5.47 18.43 -8.34
CA ASN A 148 6.51 19.14 -9.09
C ASN A 148 7.77 18.30 -9.21
N MET A 149 8.20 17.62 -8.14
CA MET A 149 9.30 16.66 -8.19
C MET A 149 9.08 15.60 -9.27
N LEU A 150 7.90 14.97 -9.34
CA LEU A 150 7.58 13.99 -10.40
C LEU A 150 7.67 14.57 -11.82
N LYS A 151 7.18 15.79 -12.02
CA LYS A 151 7.25 16.49 -13.32
C LYS A 151 8.70 16.83 -13.69
N ASN A 152 9.48 17.34 -12.73
CA ASN A 152 10.88 17.69 -12.92
C ASN A 152 11.70 16.42 -13.20
N ALA A 153 11.46 15.33 -12.50
CA ALA A 153 12.07 14.03 -12.74
C ALA A 153 11.77 13.51 -14.15
N LYS A 154 10.49 13.52 -14.57
CA LYS A 154 10.11 13.15 -15.94
C LYS A 154 10.87 13.99 -16.98
N ALA A 155 10.86 15.32 -16.83
CA ALA A 155 11.53 16.23 -17.76
C ALA A 155 13.05 15.99 -17.80
N HIS A 156 13.67 15.83 -16.63
CA HIS A 156 15.10 15.56 -16.49
C HIS A 156 15.49 14.28 -17.20
N PHE A 157 14.80 13.17 -16.95
CA PHE A 157 15.15 11.87 -17.54
C PHE A 157 14.79 11.75 -19.02
N ILE A 158 13.81 12.50 -19.53
CA ILE A 158 13.60 12.62 -20.99
C ILE A 158 14.82 13.28 -21.65
N ALA A 159 15.39 14.32 -21.04
CA ALA A 159 16.56 15.01 -21.57
C ALA A 159 17.88 14.26 -21.30
N ASN A 160 17.97 13.54 -20.19
CA ASN A 160 19.18 12.92 -19.66
C ASN A 160 18.89 11.49 -19.16
N ALA A 161 18.43 10.61 -20.05
CA ALA A 161 18.07 9.25 -19.68
C ALA A 161 19.29 8.48 -19.12
N SER A 162 19.16 7.97 -17.90
CA SER A 162 20.19 7.12 -17.29
C SER A 162 20.39 5.82 -18.08
N PRO A 163 21.56 5.15 -17.98
CA PRO A 163 21.77 3.86 -18.63
C PRO A 163 20.70 2.82 -18.28
N VAL A 164 20.24 2.82 -17.02
CA VAL A 164 19.13 1.97 -16.56
C VAL A 164 17.86 2.28 -17.36
N LEU A 165 17.44 3.54 -17.44
CA LEU A 165 16.21 3.95 -18.13
C LEU A 165 16.26 3.72 -19.64
N GLN A 166 17.44 3.81 -20.26
CA GLN A 166 17.63 3.48 -21.68
C GLN A 166 17.30 2.02 -22.00
N LEU A 167 17.55 1.08 -21.07
CA LEU A 167 17.17 -0.33 -21.26
C LEU A 167 15.65 -0.50 -21.40
N ARG A 168 14.86 0.33 -20.73
CA ARG A 168 13.39 0.28 -20.87
C ARG A 168 12.93 0.72 -22.25
N GLU A 169 13.55 1.75 -22.81
CA GLU A 169 13.16 2.32 -24.11
C GLU A 169 13.32 1.30 -25.24
N VAL A 170 14.36 0.48 -25.20
CA VAL A 170 14.63 -0.58 -26.19
C VAL A 170 13.94 -1.91 -25.88
N PHE A 171 13.35 -2.09 -24.68
CA PHE A 171 12.64 -3.31 -24.32
C PHE A 171 11.33 -3.45 -25.11
N ALA A 172 11.28 -4.46 -25.98
CA ALA A 172 10.20 -4.62 -26.97
C ALA A 172 8.94 -5.32 -26.43
N ALA A 173 9.09 -6.24 -25.47
CA ALA A 173 7.95 -7.03 -24.99
C ALA A 173 7.01 -6.20 -24.08
N PRO A 174 5.73 -6.57 -23.98
CA PRO A 174 4.79 -5.92 -23.06
C PRO A 174 5.28 -5.97 -21.61
N THR A 175 5.16 -4.84 -20.90
CA THR A 175 5.51 -4.69 -19.48
C THR A 175 4.72 -3.54 -18.87
N ASP A 176 4.56 -3.56 -17.55
CA ASP A 176 4.02 -2.50 -16.72
C ASP A 176 5.06 -1.44 -16.33
N THR A 177 6.34 -1.66 -16.62
CA THR A 177 7.35 -0.59 -16.55
C THR A 177 7.12 0.37 -17.71
N LEU A 178 7.01 1.65 -17.43
CA LEU A 178 6.63 2.67 -18.41
C LEU A 178 7.87 3.24 -19.09
N ARG A 179 7.72 3.57 -20.38
CA ARG A 179 8.69 4.42 -21.08
C ARG A 179 8.61 5.84 -20.55
N LEU A 180 9.69 6.59 -20.67
CA LEU A 180 9.80 7.95 -20.17
C LEU A 180 8.71 8.88 -20.70
N ALA A 181 8.38 8.78 -21.99
CA ALA A 181 7.30 9.55 -22.60
C ALA A 181 5.93 9.26 -21.93
N ASP A 182 5.73 8.02 -21.48
CA ASP A 182 4.48 7.52 -20.92
C ASP A 182 4.36 7.70 -19.40
N TRP A 183 5.37 8.28 -18.73
CA TRP A 183 5.28 8.56 -17.29
C TRP A 183 4.08 9.48 -17.01
N ASN A 184 3.21 9.04 -16.10
CA ASN A 184 2.05 9.76 -15.63
C ASN A 184 2.45 10.71 -14.48
N THR A 185 2.00 11.96 -14.58
CA THR A 185 2.18 13.00 -13.56
C THR A 185 0.86 13.77 -13.33
N ASP A 186 -0.27 13.13 -13.63
CA ASP A 186 -1.61 13.66 -13.42
C ASP A 186 -1.93 13.64 -11.91
N PRO A 187 -2.27 14.78 -11.28
CA PRO A 187 -2.60 14.82 -9.85
C PRO A 187 -3.92 14.09 -9.50
N ASN A 188 -4.75 13.74 -10.47
CA ASN A 188 -5.96 12.95 -10.23
C ASN A 188 -5.67 11.44 -10.11
N GLU A 189 -4.47 11.02 -10.49
CA GLU A 189 -4.02 9.64 -10.37
C GLU A 189 -3.33 9.40 -9.02
N ILE A 190 -3.29 8.14 -8.61
CA ILE A 190 -2.64 7.75 -7.36
C ILE A 190 -1.16 7.49 -7.64
N HIS A 191 -0.29 8.22 -6.95
CA HIS A 191 1.16 8.05 -7.09
C HIS A 191 1.76 7.49 -5.80
N LEU A 192 2.56 6.45 -5.93
CA LEU A 192 3.43 5.97 -4.87
C LEU A 192 4.87 6.20 -5.34
N ILE A 193 5.70 6.80 -4.50
CA ILE A 193 7.08 7.12 -4.82
C ILE A 193 7.98 6.33 -3.87
N GLY A 194 8.83 5.47 -4.40
CA GLY A 194 9.89 4.82 -3.63
C GLY A 194 11.21 5.56 -3.83
N ILE A 195 11.87 5.91 -2.74
CA ILE A 195 13.24 6.44 -2.75
C ILE A 195 14.15 5.35 -2.19
N ARG A 196 14.87 4.71 -3.10
CA ARG A 196 15.81 3.63 -2.82
C ARG A 196 17.16 4.18 -2.40
N ARG A 197 17.75 3.55 -1.40
CA ARG A 197 19.00 3.93 -0.76
C ARG A 197 19.87 2.69 -0.63
N ASN A 198 21.19 2.85 -0.70
CA ASN A 198 22.17 1.80 -0.38
C ASN A 198 22.04 0.46 -1.14
N GLN A 199 21.40 0.44 -2.32
CA GLN A 199 21.21 -0.80 -3.10
C GLN A 199 22.50 -1.45 -3.60
N ASP A 200 23.57 -0.66 -3.72
CA ASP A 200 24.91 -1.07 -4.11
C ASP A 200 25.75 -1.57 -2.93
N GLN A 201 25.29 -1.32 -1.69
CA GLN A 201 25.94 -1.79 -0.49
C GLN A 201 25.75 -3.30 -0.37
N LYS A 202 26.88 -4.02 -0.33
CA LYS A 202 26.93 -5.46 -0.16
C LYS A 202 26.52 -5.82 1.26
N VAL A 203 25.65 -6.80 1.38
CA VAL A 203 25.17 -7.33 2.66
C VAL A 203 25.61 -8.79 2.76
N GLY A 204 26.05 -9.22 3.94
CA GLY A 204 26.43 -10.61 4.17
C GLY A 204 25.26 -11.56 3.89
N ALA A 205 25.52 -12.79 3.42
CA ALA A 205 24.45 -13.75 3.09
C ALA A 205 23.54 -14.12 4.28
N ASN A 206 23.99 -13.87 5.50
CA ASN A 206 23.26 -14.09 6.75
C ASN A 206 22.77 -12.79 7.41
N GLU A 207 23.01 -11.64 6.79
CA GLU A 207 22.57 -10.34 7.28
C GLU A 207 21.20 -9.99 6.68
N ILE A 208 20.43 -9.19 7.42
CA ILE A 208 19.11 -8.73 7.00
C ILE A 208 19.29 -7.34 6.41
N ARG A 209 18.90 -7.16 5.14
CA ARG A 209 18.80 -5.83 4.52
C ARG A 209 17.91 -4.95 5.39
N GLU A 210 18.43 -3.78 5.77
CA GLU A 210 17.67 -2.83 6.58
C GLU A 210 16.45 -2.30 5.82
N ASN A 211 15.43 -1.90 6.58
CA ASN A 211 14.34 -1.10 6.03
C ASN A 211 14.75 0.37 6.10
N ASP A 212 15.54 0.87 5.17
CA ASP A 212 16.10 2.23 5.16
C ASP A 212 15.58 3.12 4.02
N ASP A 213 14.60 2.62 3.27
CA ASP A 213 13.97 3.31 2.15
C ASP A 213 12.71 4.07 2.54
N LEU A 214 12.43 5.13 1.78
CA LEU A 214 11.23 5.96 1.94
C LEU A 214 10.18 5.62 0.88
N PHE A 215 8.93 5.55 1.30
CA PHE A 215 7.77 5.50 0.41
C PHE A 215 6.89 6.73 0.64
N VAL A 216 6.47 7.40 -0.42
CA VAL A 216 5.60 8.58 -0.37
C VAL A 216 4.36 8.35 -1.22
N LEU A 217 3.21 8.29 -0.56
CA LEU A 217 1.92 8.20 -1.23
C LEU A 217 1.36 9.61 -1.45
N LEU A 218 1.11 9.94 -2.71
CA LEU A 218 0.36 11.13 -3.12
C LEU A 218 -1.05 10.70 -3.47
N PHE A 219 -2.02 11.16 -2.68
CA PHE A 219 -3.41 10.72 -2.81
C PHE A 219 -4.38 11.86 -2.52
N ASN A 220 -5.26 12.17 -3.47
CA ASN A 220 -6.34 13.16 -3.32
C ASN A 220 -5.87 14.51 -2.73
N GLY A 221 -4.73 15.03 -3.21
CA GLY A 221 -4.17 16.30 -2.72
C GLY A 221 -3.43 16.22 -1.37
N MET A 222 -3.21 15.02 -0.84
CA MET A 222 -2.52 14.76 0.44
C MET A 222 -1.24 13.93 0.24
N VAL A 223 -0.32 14.03 1.20
CA VAL A 223 0.96 13.30 1.20
C VAL A 223 1.09 12.47 2.46
N PHE A 224 1.35 11.17 2.30
CA PHE A 224 1.64 10.26 3.41
C PHE A 224 3.00 9.62 3.19
N LYS A 225 3.76 9.42 4.27
CA LYS A 225 5.12 8.88 4.17
C LYS A 225 5.26 7.64 5.02
N PHE A 226 5.86 6.62 4.44
CA PHE A 226 6.08 5.30 5.03
C PHE A 226 7.55 4.94 4.83
N TRP A 227 8.01 3.91 5.53
CA TRP A 227 9.36 3.41 5.40
C TRP A 227 9.34 1.90 5.23
N GLY A 228 10.44 1.36 4.72
CA GLY A 228 10.53 -0.05 4.40
C GLY A 228 11.79 -0.36 3.60
N SER A 229 11.71 -1.33 2.69
CA SER A 229 12.83 -1.71 1.82
C SER A 229 12.33 -1.88 0.39
N THR A 230 13.12 -1.38 -0.55
CA THR A 230 12.97 -1.56 -1.99
C THR A 230 13.98 -2.55 -2.57
N ASP A 231 14.78 -3.15 -1.69
CA ASP A 231 15.80 -4.13 -1.99
C ASP A 231 15.37 -5.53 -1.53
N ALA A 232 15.87 -6.53 -2.26
CA ALA A 232 15.77 -7.92 -1.86
C ALA A 232 16.56 -8.16 -0.57
N ASN A 233 16.01 -9.04 0.29
CA ASN A 233 16.73 -9.65 1.39
C ASN A 233 17.41 -10.93 0.89
N PRO A 234 18.75 -10.98 0.85
CA PRO A 234 19.49 -12.14 0.37
C PRO A 234 19.13 -13.42 1.12
N HIS A 235 18.99 -13.33 2.45
CA HIS A 235 18.67 -14.47 3.30
C HIS A 235 17.39 -15.22 2.86
N LEU A 236 16.43 -14.50 2.26
CA LEU A 236 15.17 -15.08 1.77
C LEU A 236 15.25 -15.54 0.33
N ALA A 237 16.06 -14.89 -0.52
CA ALA A 237 16.28 -15.33 -1.89
C ALA A 237 17.03 -16.67 -1.93
N HIS A 238 18.06 -16.83 -1.09
CA HIS A 238 18.93 -18.02 -1.04
C HIS A 238 18.22 -19.36 -0.77
N LYS A 239 16.94 -19.38 -0.36
CA LYS A 239 16.17 -20.63 -0.23
C LYS A 239 15.72 -21.22 -1.56
N ASP A 240 15.37 -20.39 -2.54
CA ASP A 240 14.72 -20.84 -3.78
C ASP A 240 15.45 -20.37 -5.05
N ARG A 241 16.15 -19.22 -5.02
CA ARG A 241 16.94 -18.68 -6.14
C ARG A 241 18.07 -17.75 -5.66
N LYS A 242 19.29 -17.99 -6.12
CA LYS A 242 20.50 -17.21 -5.76
C LYS A 242 20.64 -15.88 -6.50
N ASP A 243 19.69 -15.54 -7.39
CA ASP A 243 19.70 -14.34 -8.20
C ASP A 243 18.55 -13.38 -7.79
N GLU A 244 18.77 -12.67 -6.69
CA GLU A 244 17.85 -11.66 -6.15
C GLU A 244 17.31 -10.74 -7.25
N ALA A 245 16.01 -10.47 -7.22
CA ALA A 245 15.42 -9.49 -8.12
C ALA A 245 15.52 -8.09 -7.53
N TYR A 246 15.97 -7.13 -8.33
CA TYR A 246 15.87 -5.71 -8.03
C TYR A 246 14.97 -5.06 -9.05
N LEU A 247 13.89 -4.43 -8.58
CA LEU A 247 13.04 -3.63 -9.45
C LEU A 247 13.87 -2.55 -10.15
N MET A 248 13.72 -2.45 -11.47
CA MET A 248 14.32 -1.41 -12.28
C MET A 248 13.82 -0.03 -11.82
N GLU A 249 14.69 0.97 -11.80
CA GLU A 249 14.28 2.36 -11.57
C GLU A 249 13.35 2.88 -12.67
N GLY A 250 12.44 3.80 -12.31
CA GLY A 250 11.48 4.41 -13.22
C GLY A 250 10.04 4.29 -12.74
N GLN A 251 9.07 4.47 -13.63
CA GLN A 251 7.65 4.41 -13.28
C GLN A 251 7.00 3.10 -13.73
N HIS A 252 6.16 2.53 -12.88
CA HIS A 252 5.51 1.24 -13.09
C HIS A 252 4.02 1.31 -12.78
N ARG A 253 3.21 0.52 -13.49
CA ARG A 253 1.78 0.37 -13.19
C ARG A 253 1.55 -0.76 -12.22
N TYR A 254 1.00 -0.41 -11.07
CA TYR A 254 0.55 -1.35 -10.05
C TYR A 254 -0.97 -1.27 -9.89
N ARG A 255 -1.55 -2.33 -9.33
CA ARG A 255 -2.95 -2.40 -8.92
C ARG A 255 -3.10 -3.10 -7.59
N PHE A 256 -4.19 -2.83 -6.89
CA PHE A 256 -4.55 -3.66 -5.74
C PHE A 256 -4.86 -5.09 -6.18
N GLY A 257 -4.31 -6.04 -5.46
CA GLY A 257 -4.52 -7.47 -5.64
C GLY A 257 -4.17 -8.24 -4.37
N TRP A 258 -3.86 -9.51 -4.52
CA TRP A 258 -3.56 -10.41 -3.40
C TRP A 258 -2.11 -10.88 -3.41
N HIS A 259 -1.47 -10.93 -2.25
CA HIS A 259 -0.17 -11.54 -2.03
C HIS A 259 -0.31 -12.94 -1.42
N LYS A 260 0.75 -13.77 -1.51
CA LYS A 260 0.76 -15.19 -1.09
C LYS A 260 -0.42 -16.00 -1.63
N ILE A 261 -0.81 -15.76 -2.88
CA ILE A 261 -1.99 -16.39 -3.51
C ILE A 261 -1.96 -17.92 -3.58
N SER A 262 -0.80 -18.55 -3.38
CA SER A 262 -0.61 -19.99 -3.29
C SER A 262 -0.71 -20.55 -1.86
N ASP A 263 -0.63 -19.70 -0.84
CA ASP A 263 -0.73 -20.06 0.58
C ASP A 263 -2.05 -19.53 1.14
N GLY A 264 -3.08 -20.38 1.13
CA GLY A 264 -4.41 -20.06 1.64
C GLY A 264 -4.46 -19.61 3.11
N GLY A 265 -3.39 -19.85 3.88
CA GLY A 265 -3.23 -19.40 5.26
C GLY A 265 -2.58 -18.02 5.40
N ARG A 266 -2.06 -17.42 4.31
CA ARG A 266 -1.33 -16.14 4.37
C ARG A 266 -1.73 -15.15 3.28
N VAL A 267 -2.89 -15.33 2.64
CA VAL A 267 -3.39 -14.41 1.60
C VAL A 267 -3.81 -13.06 2.20
N TYR A 268 -3.25 -11.96 1.70
CA TYR A 268 -3.59 -10.59 2.11
C TYR A 268 -3.43 -9.58 0.97
N ARG A 269 -4.00 -8.37 1.11
CA ARG A 269 -3.96 -7.34 0.06
C ARG A 269 -2.55 -6.78 -0.15
N ALA A 270 -2.17 -6.61 -1.41
CA ALA A 270 -0.91 -5.98 -1.84
C ALA A 270 -1.05 -5.26 -3.16
N LEU A 271 -0.10 -4.38 -3.46
CA LEU A 271 0.05 -3.86 -4.81
C LEU A 271 0.81 -4.88 -5.64
N ARG A 272 0.28 -5.20 -6.82
CA ARG A 272 0.90 -6.09 -7.81
C ARG A 272 1.07 -5.37 -9.13
N PRO A 273 2.00 -5.80 -10.01
CA PRO A 273 2.02 -5.34 -11.39
C PRO A 273 0.63 -5.46 -12.05
N SER A 274 0.22 -4.43 -12.78
CA SER A 274 -1.15 -4.32 -13.29
C SER A 274 -1.51 -5.32 -14.38
N GLY A 275 -0.54 -5.82 -15.14
CA GLY A 275 -0.75 -6.74 -16.25
C GLY A 275 0.48 -7.62 -16.50
N PRO A 276 1.27 -7.39 -17.58
CA PRO A 276 2.33 -8.33 -17.97
C PRO A 276 3.47 -8.50 -16.96
N GLY A 277 3.67 -7.56 -16.03
CA GLY A 277 4.77 -7.59 -15.05
C GLY A 277 5.74 -6.41 -15.20
N VAL A 278 6.65 -6.26 -14.25
CA VAL A 278 7.67 -5.21 -14.21
C VAL A 278 9.05 -5.72 -14.63
N LEU A 279 9.97 -4.81 -14.96
CA LEU A 279 11.33 -5.16 -15.36
C LEU A 279 12.22 -5.21 -14.13
N VAL A 280 13.12 -6.18 -14.08
CA VAL A 280 14.04 -6.37 -12.95
C VAL A 280 15.45 -6.63 -13.44
N PHE A 281 16.41 -6.20 -12.64
CA PHE A 281 17.77 -6.69 -12.67
C PHE A 281 17.91 -7.89 -11.74
N ARG A 282 18.97 -8.67 -11.96
CA ARG A 282 19.29 -9.86 -11.18
C ARG A 282 20.67 -9.75 -10.58
N ASP A 283 20.79 -10.20 -9.34
CA ASP A 283 22.09 -10.46 -8.74
C ASP A 283 22.73 -11.69 -9.39
N ARG A 284 23.56 -11.46 -10.41
CA ARG A 284 24.17 -12.56 -11.17
C ARG A 284 25.63 -12.79 -10.78
N ASP A 285 26.20 -11.93 -9.94
CA ASP A 285 27.56 -12.05 -9.39
C ASP A 285 27.56 -12.55 -7.94
N GLY A 286 26.39 -12.67 -7.29
CA GLY A 286 26.26 -13.10 -5.90
C GLY A 286 26.75 -12.02 -4.93
N ALA A 287 26.66 -10.74 -5.33
CA ALA A 287 27.13 -9.61 -4.52
C ALA A 287 26.20 -9.28 -3.36
N ASN A 288 25.00 -9.85 -3.34
CA ASN A 288 23.88 -9.45 -2.49
C ASN A 288 23.59 -7.95 -2.62
N ALA A 289 23.70 -7.41 -3.84
CA ALA A 289 23.57 -5.98 -4.16
C ALA A 289 23.26 -5.74 -5.64
N LEU A 290 22.64 -4.60 -5.96
CA LEU A 290 22.50 -4.14 -7.35
C LEU A 290 23.74 -3.34 -7.76
N THR A 291 24.77 -4.05 -8.24
CA THR A 291 26.04 -3.50 -8.71
C THR A 291 25.97 -2.99 -10.15
N GLU A 292 26.93 -2.16 -10.56
CA GLU A 292 27.11 -1.76 -11.97
C GLU A 292 27.36 -2.98 -12.89
N GLU A 293 27.99 -4.04 -12.39
CA GLU A 293 28.15 -5.29 -13.14
C GLU A 293 26.79 -5.95 -13.39
N ASN A 294 25.91 -5.96 -12.39
CA ASN A 294 24.55 -6.50 -12.51
C ASN A 294 23.71 -5.68 -13.49
N ILE A 295 23.87 -4.35 -13.50
CA ILE A 295 23.26 -3.47 -14.50
C ILE A 295 23.80 -3.76 -15.90
N GLY A 296 25.12 -3.93 -16.05
CA GLY A 296 25.79 -4.24 -17.32
C GLY A 296 25.37 -5.60 -17.91
N LYS A 297 24.97 -6.56 -17.09
CA LYS A 297 24.38 -7.84 -17.51
C LYS A 297 22.94 -7.72 -18.03
N GLY A 298 22.31 -6.57 -17.82
CA GLY A 298 20.99 -6.23 -18.33
C GLY A 298 19.81 -6.83 -17.55
N ILE A 299 18.62 -6.39 -17.90
CA ILE A 299 17.33 -6.79 -17.33
C ILE A 299 16.91 -8.20 -17.76
N ASP A 300 15.96 -8.81 -17.03
CA ASP A 300 15.30 -10.06 -17.44
C ASP A 300 14.64 -9.91 -18.82
N ALA A 301 14.75 -10.94 -19.67
CA ALA A 301 14.17 -10.94 -21.02
C ALA A 301 12.64 -10.94 -21.05
N LYS A 302 12.00 -11.22 -19.91
CA LYS A 302 10.54 -11.21 -19.72
C LYS A 302 10.19 -10.39 -18.49
N ALA A 303 9.06 -9.70 -18.57
CA ALA A 303 8.48 -8.99 -17.45
C ALA A 303 8.12 -9.95 -16.29
N ASN A 304 8.30 -9.49 -15.06
CA ASN A 304 8.11 -10.25 -13.83
C ASN A 304 6.81 -9.84 -13.12
N GLN A 305 5.91 -10.79 -12.89
CA GLN A 305 4.59 -10.57 -12.29
C GLN A 305 4.54 -10.73 -10.76
N GLU A 306 5.67 -11.05 -10.15
CA GLU A 306 5.77 -11.45 -8.74
C GLU A 306 6.36 -10.36 -7.84
N ILE A 307 6.89 -9.28 -8.42
CA ILE A 307 7.43 -8.13 -7.70
C ILE A 307 6.29 -7.26 -7.18
N ASN A 308 5.81 -7.57 -5.98
CA ASN A 308 4.72 -6.87 -5.32
C ASN A 308 5.26 -5.75 -4.42
N ILE A 309 4.36 -4.87 -3.94
CA ILE A 309 4.62 -3.98 -2.80
C ILE A 309 3.72 -4.44 -1.66
N HIS A 310 4.32 -4.90 -0.56
CA HIS A 310 3.58 -5.55 0.52
C HIS A 310 4.12 -5.23 1.92
N TRP A 311 3.50 -5.81 2.94
CA TRP A 311 3.87 -5.59 4.34
C TRP A 311 5.07 -6.43 4.77
N SER A 312 5.95 -5.89 5.63
CA SER A 312 7.10 -6.61 6.21
C SER A 312 7.17 -6.60 7.74
N GLY A 313 6.02 -6.78 8.39
CA GLY A 313 5.96 -6.74 9.86
C GLY A 313 6.02 -5.31 10.39
N LYS A 314 6.56 -5.13 11.59
CA LYS A 314 6.78 -3.81 12.19
C LYS A 314 7.90 -3.01 11.54
N GLY A 315 8.73 -3.64 10.71
CA GLY A 315 9.93 -3.01 10.15
C GLY A 315 11.23 -3.49 10.78
N ASP A 316 11.17 -4.39 11.77
CA ASP A 316 12.33 -5.06 12.36
C ASP A 316 12.86 -6.22 11.47
N SER A 317 12.22 -6.44 10.33
CA SER A 317 12.50 -7.51 9.38
C SER A 317 12.22 -7.05 7.96
N ASN A 318 12.98 -7.57 6.98
CA ASN A 318 12.68 -7.49 5.56
C ASN A 318 12.29 -8.89 5.04
N PHE A 319 11.01 -9.12 4.78
CA PHE A 319 10.46 -10.42 4.34
C PHE A 319 10.35 -10.57 2.82
N SER A 320 11.33 -10.10 2.06
CA SER A 320 11.28 -10.06 0.61
C SER A 320 12.49 -10.68 -0.09
N ALA A 321 12.27 -11.47 -1.15
CA ALA A 321 13.32 -11.91 -2.08
C ALA A 321 13.35 -11.05 -3.37
N GLY A 322 12.79 -9.84 -3.33
CA GLY A 322 12.78 -8.88 -4.44
C GLY A 322 11.50 -8.05 -4.62
N CYS A 323 10.44 -8.33 -3.84
CA CYS A 323 9.32 -7.40 -3.64
C CYS A 323 9.76 -6.14 -2.89
N GLN A 324 9.00 -5.06 -3.05
CA GLN A 324 9.10 -3.89 -2.18
C GLN A 324 8.28 -4.13 -0.91
N VAL A 325 8.76 -3.65 0.22
CA VAL A 325 8.08 -3.81 1.49
C VAL A 325 7.92 -2.52 2.26
N ILE A 326 6.81 -2.41 2.99
CA ILE A 326 6.49 -1.29 3.86
C ILE A 326 6.32 -1.80 5.30
N ALA A 327 6.94 -1.09 6.24
CA ALA A 327 6.87 -1.34 7.66
C ALA A 327 5.52 -0.88 8.23
N GLY A 328 4.97 -1.67 9.16
CA GLY A 328 3.69 -1.39 9.80
C GLY A 328 3.77 -0.51 11.04
N LYS A 329 4.97 -0.19 11.56
CA LYS A 329 5.14 0.43 12.89
C LYS A 329 4.74 1.90 12.93
N SER A 330 4.87 2.65 11.84
CA SER A 330 4.64 4.09 11.85
C SER A 330 4.49 4.64 10.43
N TYR A 331 3.84 5.80 10.33
CA TYR A 331 3.81 6.62 9.13
C TYR A 331 3.77 8.11 9.51
N ILE A 332 4.08 9.00 8.56
CA ILE A 332 3.84 10.43 8.72
C ILE A 332 2.56 10.75 7.95
N ASN A 333 1.58 11.35 8.62
CA ASN A 333 0.29 11.71 8.03
C ASN A 333 0.40 12.97 7.15
N HIS A 334 -0.71 13.39 6.54
CA HIS A 334 -0.79 14.57 5.68
C HIS A 334 -0.65 15.91 6.40
N ARG A 335 -0.72 15.92 7.74
CA ARG A 335 -0.34 17.08 8.58
C ARG A 335 1.16 17.14 8.87
N GLY A 336 1.92 16.14 8.44
CA GLY A 336 3.31 16.01 8.79
C GLY A 336 3.54 15.48 10.21
N GLU A 337 2.53 14.93 10.88
CA GLU A 337 2.62 14.33 12.22
C GLU A 337 3.06 12.87 12.13
N LEU A 338 3.89 12.43 13.08
CA LEU A 338 4.29 11.02 13.18
C LEU A 338 3.19 10.24 13.89
N ILE A 339 2.66 9.22 13.22
CA ILE A 339 1.64 8.33 13.77
C ILE A 339 2.31 7.03 14.22
N ASP A 340 2.14 6.71 15.51
CA ASP A 340 2.64 5.47 16.10
C ASP A 340 1.59 4.35 16.01
N CYS A 341 1.91 3.32 15.23
CA CYS A 341 1.09 2.11 15.13
C CYS A 341 1.65 0.95 15.96
N SER A 342 2.76 1.11 16.68
CA SER A 342 3.51 0.03 17.33
C SER A 342 2.68 -0.82 18.30
N GLY A 343 1.71 -0.20 18.97
CA GLY A 343 0.80 -0.87 19.91
C GLY A 343 -0.17 -1.86 19.26
N PHE A 344 -0.46 -1.70 17.96
CA PHE A 344 -1.42 -2.54 17.22
C PHE A 344 -0.87 -3.08 15.90
N ALA A 345 0.36 -2.76 15.53
CA ALA A 345 1.06 -3.37 14.41
C ALA A 345 1.59 -4.76 14.80
N ALA A 346 1.39 -5.74 13.94
CA ALA A 346 1.94 -7.07 14.05
C ALA A 346 3.41 -7.10 13.59
N SER A 347 4.24 -7.88 14.28
CA SER A 347 5.62 -8.14 13.82
C SER A 347 5.67 -9.39 12.93
N THR A 348 4.74 -10.32 13.14
CA THR A 348 4.67 -11.63 12.48
C THR A 348 3.24 -11.95 12.04
N TYR A 349 3.09 -12.99 11.21
CA TYR A 349 1.77 -13.47 10.79
C TYR A 349 0.92 -13.99 11.96
N GLU A 350 1.52 -14.55 13.01
CA GLU A 350 0.77 -15.08 14.16
C GLU A 350 0.10 -13.97 14.98
N GLU A 351 0.73 -12.80 15.07
CA GLU A 351 0.19 -11.64 15.78
C GLU A 351 -1.05 -11.05 15.10
N LEU A 352 -1.28 -11.30 13.80
CA LEU A 352 -2.42 -10.74 13.05
C LEU A 352 -3.80 -11.18 13.58
N LYS A 353 -3.85 -12.21 14.43
CA LYS A 353 -5.09 -12.64 15.08
C LYS A 353 -5.64 -11.59 16.04
N THR A 354 -4.79 -10.74 16.61
CA THR A 354 -5.14 -9.70 17.59
C THR A 354 -4.62 -8.32 17.24
N LYS A 355 -3.82 -8.22 16.18
CA LYS A 355 -3.18 -6.99 15.68
C LYS A 355 -3.41 -6.82 14.18
N THR A 356 -3.00 -5.70 13.64
CA THR A 356 -3.13 -5.35 12.22
C THR A 356 -1.74 -5.22 11.59
N ARG A 357 -1.67 -4.86 10.31
CA ARG A 357 -0.43 -4.48 9.63
C ARG A 357 -0.05 -3.01 9.85
N GLY A 358 -0.73 -2.33 10.79
CA GLY A 358 -0.49 -0.94 11.17
C GLY A 358 -0.50 0.01 9.98
N ALA A 359 0.57 0.80 9.83
CA ALA A 359 0.73 1.77 8.76
C ALA A 359 0.50 1.22 7.34
N TYR A 360 0.80 -0.06 7.10
CA TYR A 360 0.50 -0.68 5.82
C TYR A 360 -1.01 -0.87 5.58
N ASN A 361 -1.76 -1.23 6.63
CA ASN A 361 -3.22 -1.29 6.56
C ASN A 361 -3.78 0.10 6.25
N PHE A 362 -3.31 1.13 6.94
CA PHE A 362 -3.70 2.52 6.67
C PHE A 362 -3.51 2.88 5.20
N MET A 363 -2.31 2.69 4.65
CA MET A 363 -2.02 2.98 3.24
C MET A 363 -2.99 2.27 2.30
N ALA A 364 -3.17 0.96 2.48
CA ALA A 364 -4.03 0.16 1.62
C ALA A 364 -5.51 0.53 1.75
N ASP A 365 -5.97 0.83 2.96
CA ASP A 365 -7.36 1.18 3.25
C ASP A 365 -7.69 2.60 2.81
N LEU A 366 -6.75 3.55 2.92
CA LEU A 366 -6.89 4.92 2.42
C LEU A 366 -7.19 4.89 0.93
N VAL A 367 -6.36 4.17 0.17
CA VAL A 367 -6.57 4.06 -1.26
C VAL A 367 -7.84 3.26 -1.56
N LEU A 368 -8.10 2.13 -0.91
CA LEU A 368 -9.29 1.33 -1.24
C LEU A 368 -10.61 2.04 -0.92
N ALA A 369 -10.71 2.73 0.21
CA ALA A 369 -11.97 3.32 0.68
C ALA A 369 -12.26 4.71 0.10
N LEU A 370 -11.21 5.47 -0.23
CA LEU A 370 -11.35 6.84 -0.71
C LEU A 370 -11.08 6.99 -2.21
N SER A 371 -10.63 5.95 -2.90
CA SER A 371 -10.57 5.99 -4.36
C SER A 371 -11.98 5.98 -4.95
N GLY A 372 -12.18 6.75 -6.03
CA GLY A 372 -13.42 6.73 -6.78
C GLY A 372 -13.73 5.34 -7.36
N ALA A 373 -14.99 5.08 -7.67
CA ALA A 373 -15.41 3.81 -8.24
C ALA A 373 -14.62 3.49 -9.53
N GLY A 374 -14.07 2.28 -9.63
CA GLY A 374 -13.28 1.83 -10.77
C GLY A 374 -11.81 2.25 -10.76
N VAL A 375 -11.38 3.10 -9.82
CA VAL A 375 -9.97 3.45 -9.64
C VAL A 375 -9.27 2.31 -8.90
N ASN A 376 -8.39 1.60 -9.61
CA ASN A 376 -7.65 0.47 -9.06
C ASN A 376 -6.15 0.46 -9.42
N LYS A 377 -5.66 1.55 -10.01
CA LYS A 377 -4.27 1.68 -10.46
C LYS A 377 -3.49 2.62 -9.55
N VAL A 378 -2.22 2.31 -9.37
CA VAL A 378 -1.22 3.14 -8.69
C VAL A 378 -0.02 3.25 -9.61
N TYR A 379 0.42 4.47 -9.89
CA TYR A 379 1.69 4.73 -10.57
C TYR A 379 2.79 4.72 -9.53
N TYR A 380 3.61 3.67 -9.55
CA TYR A 380 4.75 3.54 -8.65
C TYR A 380 6.00 4.07 -9.33
N THR A 381 6.57 5.18 -8.83
CA THR A 381 7.82 5.75 -9.33
C THR A 381 8.94 5.39 -8.36
N LEU A 382 9.95 4.67 -8.82
CA LEU A 382 11.13 4.30 -8.05
C LEU A 382 12.31 5.15 -8.52
N GLY A 383 12.87 5.95 -7.61
CA GLY A 383 14.07 6.75 -7.82
C GLY A 383 15.06 6.59 -6.66
N ARG A 384 16.10 7.43 -6.67
CA ARG A 384 17.14 7.49 -5.63
C ARG A 384 17.15 8.84 -4.94
N ASP A 385 17.94 8.96 -3.87
CA ASP A 385 18.12 10.21 -3.12
C ASP A 385 18.42 11.39 -4.06
N GLU A 386 19.28 11.23 -5.05
CA GLU A 386 19.68 12.30 -6.00
C GLU A 386 18.51 12.81 -6.86
N THR A 387 17.46 12.01 -7.03
CA THR A 387 16.25 12.44 -7.76
C THR A 387 15.50 13.53 -6.98
N LEU A 388 15.65 13.58 -5.66
CA LEU A 388 15.05 14.60 -4.81
C LEU A 388 15.71 15.97 -4.97
N ASP A 389 16.94 16.04 -5.50
CA ASP A 389 17.61 17.32 -5.80
C ASP A 389 16.95 18.07 -6.97
N LEU A 390 16.11 17.39 -7.76
CA LEU A 390 15.33 18.00 -8.83
C LEU A 390 14.17 18.87 -8.30
N GLU A 391 13.91 18.84 -6.99
CA GLU A 391 12.98 19.73 -6.30
C GLU A 391 13.68 20.43 -5.13
N PRO A 392 14.02 21.73 -5.24
CA PRO A 392 14.86 22.44 -4.28
C PRO A 392 14.42 22.37 -2.82
N THR A 393 13.12 22.15 -2.55
CA THR A 393 12.60 22.06 -1.18
C THR A 393 12.80 20.71 -0.51
N LEU A 394 13.13 19.65 -1.26
CA LEU A 394 13.38 18.31 -0.71
C LEU A 394 14.87 18.10 -0.44
N GLY A 395 15.66 18.02 -1.52
CA GLY A 395 17.10 17.68 -1.51
C GLY A 395 17.39 16.22 -1.13
N ALA A 396 18.56 15.70 -1.54
CA ALA A 396 18.92 14.28 -1.42
C ALA A 396 18.84 13.72 0.01
N ALA A 397 19.19 14.53 1.02
CA ALA A 397 19.14 14.09 2.42
C ALA A 397 17.71 14.03 3.01
N PHE A 398 16.67 14.35 2.26
CA PHE A 398 15.28 14.31 2.74
C PHE A 398 14.85 12.91 3.18
N ALA A 399 15.09 11.91 2.33
CA ALA A 399 14.59 10.56 2.60
C ALA A 399 15.24 9.96 3.85
N GLU A 400 16.55 10.15 4.02
CA GLU A 400 17.24 9.75 5.25
C GLU A 400 16.60 10.36 6.50
N ARG A 401 16.40 11.69 6.52
CA ARG A 401 15.78 12.37 7.68
C ARG A 401 14.36 11.88 7.94
N ALA A 402 13.58 11.67 6.89
CA ALA A 402 12.21 11.18 7.00
C ALA A 402 12.17 9.74 7.57
N VAL A 403 13.03 8.85 7.09
CA VAL A 403 13.14 7.47 7.58
C VAL A 403 13.63 7.45 9.03
N GLN A 404 14.63 8.27 9.38
CA GLN A 404 15.08 8.39 10.77
C GLN A 404 13.94 8.83 11.70
N ARG A 405 13.14 9.82 11.29
CA ARG A 405 11.95 10.25 12.04
C ARG A 405 10.90 9.15 12.15
N LEU A 406 10.65 8.41 11.08
CA LEU A 406 9.69 7.29 11.08
C LEU A 406 10.13 6.14 12.00
N LYS A 407 11.44 5.87 12.07
CA LYS A 407 12.01 4.84 12.96
C LYS A 407 12.07 5.28 14.43
N LYS A 408 12.22 6.58 14.68
CA LYS A 408 12.20 7.19 16.02
C LYS A 408 10.76 7.30 16.53
N LEU A 409 10.29 6.26 17.19
CA LEU A 409 9.29 6.44 18.24
C LEU A 409 10.09 6.83 19.48
N GLU A 410 9.99 8.07 19.93
CA GLU A 410 10.71 8.51 21.13
C GLU A 410 10.38 7.58 22.29
N ILE A 411 11.44 6.94 22.80
CA ILE A 411 11.53 6.55 24.20
C ILE A 411 11.75 7.88 24.92
N ASP A 412 10.68 8.54 25.32
CA ASP A 412 10.72 9.55 26.38
C ASP A 412 9.78 9.10 27.50
#